data_AF-A0A965QKP4-F1
#
_entry.id   AF-A0A965QKP4-F1
#
_cell.length_a   1.000
_cell.length_b   1.000
_cell.length_c   1.000
_cell.angle_alpha   90.00
_cell.angle_beta   90.00
_cell.angle_gamma   90.00
#
_symmetry.space_group_name_H-M   'P 1'
#
loop_
_entity.id
_entity.type
_entity.pdbx_description
1 polymer ?
#
loop_
_entity_poly.entity_id
_entity_poly.type
_entity_poly.pdbx_seq_one_letter_code
_entity_poly.pdbx_strand_id
1 'polypeptide(L)'
;GNARATVEVSPSSHYKGSWWIIQNIDENRILVAIGDASGEGFAAGTAAYSVRHFIEMIIKRDRTLRDTESFLTLVYDLCAEATEGVLLGSAHVSLFAGIIEIQEQKLCFLNAGYPSPVLKLGGKKSISLFSFFDPIGLGTESHPLPHWVNLTPQSHLVLCNIGARNTDLDELDDSELVKIHVYPFDSNAEKKDGSSDRIAESQTDAA
;
A
#
# COMPACT_ATOMS: atom_id res chain seq x y z
N GLY A 1 -9.19 17.49 0.53
CA GLY A 1 -8.37 17.28 -0.67
C GLY A 1 -8.55 15.84 -1.11
N ASN A 2 -8.72 15.59 -2.40
CA ASN A 2 -8.90 14.22 -2.89
C ASN A 2 -7.53 13.62 -3.19
N ALA A 3 -7.12 12.61 -2.43
CA ALA A 3 -5.97 11.80 -2.81
C ALA A 3 -6.36 10.92 -4.00
N ARG A 4 -5.37 10.59 -4.83
CA ARG A 4 -5.54 9.68 -5.96
C ARG A 4 -4.47 8.61 -5.90
N ALA A 5 -4.84 7.38 -6.22
CA ALA A 5 -3.89 6.32 -6.47
C ALA A 5 -4.07 5.76 -7.88
N THR A 6 -2.96 5.43 -8.52
CA THR A 6 -2.91 4.63 -9.75
C THR A 6 -2.11 3.37 -9.45
N VAL A 7 -2.66 2.23 -9.84
CA VAL A 7 -2.02 0.93 -9.66
C VAL A 7 -1.66 0.41 -11.04
N GLU A 8 -0.38 0.19 -11.24
CA GLU A 8 0.17 -0.45 -12.43
C GLU A 8 0.62 -1.85 -12.03
N VAL A 9 -0.04 -2.86 -12.60
CA VAL A 9 0.29 -4.27 -12.37
C VAL A 9 0.71 -4.85 -13.70
N SER A 10 1.97 -5.23 -13.82
CA SER A 10 2.43 -6.04 -14.94
C SER A 10 2.12 -7.50 -14.67
N PRO A 11 1.36 -8.21 -15.50
CA PRO A 11 0.94 -9.59 -15.21
C PRO A 11 2.14 -10.54 -15.08
N SER A 12 2.27 -11.18 -13.91
CA SER A 12 3.30 -12.17 -13.60
C SER A 12 2.68 -13.36 -12.88
N SER A 13 3.17 -14.56 -13.18
CA SER A 13 2.77 -15.80 -12.50
C SER A 13 3.18 -15.86 -11.03
N HIS A 14 4.01 -14.92 -10.57
CA HIS A 14 4.59 -14.86 -9.23
C HIS A 14 3.70 -14.16 -8.18
N TYR A 15 2.63 -13.46 -8.56
CA TYR A 15 1.76 -12.75 -7.60
C TYR A 15 0.85 -13.62 -6.73
N LYS A 16 1.13 -14.92 -6.63
CA LYS A 16 0.26 -15.84 -5.88
C LYS A 16 0.33 -15.61 -4.37
N GLY A 17 1.31 -14.85 -3.86
CA GLY A 17 1.44 -14.46 -2.44
C GLY A 17 1.36 -12.96 -2.17
N SER A 18 1.32 -12.12 -3.22
CA SER A 18 1.39 -10.67 -3.08
C SER A 18 0.00 -10.04 -3.01
N TRP A 19 -0.15 -9.00 -2.20
CA TRP A 19 -1.41 -8.28 -2.02
C TRP A 19 -1.16 -6.81 -1.74
N TRP A 20 -2.15 -5.97 -2.02
CA TRP A 20 -2.12 -4.57 -1.69
C TRP A 20 -3.51 -4.03 -1.36
N ILE A 21 -3.53 -2.93 -0.62
CA ILE A 21 -4.72 -2.19 -0.22
C ILE A 21 -4.43 -0.70 -0.33
N ILE A 22 -5.33 0.03 -0.98
CA ILE A 22 -5.38 1.49 -0.91
C ILE A 22 -6.82 1.85 -0.59
N GLN A 23 -7.05 2.33 0.62
CA GLN A 23 -8.41 2.55 1.10
C GLN A 23 -8.46 3.70 2.08
N ASN A 24 -9.51 4.53 1.95
CA ASN A 24 -9.82 5.53 2.97
C ASN A 24 -10.21 4.81 4.27
N ILE A 25 -9.50 5.12 5.35
CA ILE A 25 -9.91 4.74 6.70
C ILE A 25 -11.07 5.64 7.13
N ASP A 26 -10.91 6.94 6.89
CA ASP A 26 -11.92 7.98 7.09
C ASP A 26 -11.67 9.16 6.12
N GLU A 27 -12.25 10.32 6.41
CA GLU A 27 -12.12 11.53 5.57
C GLU A 27 -10.71 12.15 5.59
N ASN A 28 -9.89 11.84 6.60
CA ASN A 28 -8.57 12.40 6.78
C ASN A 28 -7.43 11.39 6.60
N ARG A 29 -7.73 10.09 6.66
CA ARG A 29 -6.73 9.02 6.69
C ARG A 29 -6.90 8.03 5.55
N ILE A 30 -5.78 7.73 4.89
CA ILE A 30 -5.73 6.75 3.81
C ILE A 30 -4.72 5.68 4.17
N LEU A 31 -5.16 4.42 4.23
CA LEU A 31 -4.28 3.27 4.32
C LEU A 31 -3.69 2.96 2.95
N VAL A 32 -2.38 2.77 2.93
CA VAL A 32 -1.65 2.16 1.83
C VAL A 32 -0.86 0.99 2.42
N ALA A 33 -1.19 -0.23 2.01
CA ALA A 33 -0.48 -1.42 2.46
C ALA A 33 -0.15 -2.31 1.27
N ILE A 34 1.03 -2.92 1.30
CA ILE A 34 1.46 -3.93 0.34
C ILE A 34 2.26 -4.98 1.09
N GLY A 35 2.04 -6.23 0.76
CA GLY A 35 2.78 -7.32 1.37
C GLY A 35 2.94 -8.50 0.43
N ASP A 36 3.90 -9.33 0.75
CA ASP A 36 4.21 -10.55 0.02
C ASP A 36 4.43 -11.70 1.00
N ALA A 37 3.55 -12.70 0.90
CA ALA A 37 3.62 -13.92 1.69
C ALA A 37 4.56 -14.92 1.02
N SER A 38 5.55 -15.40 1.76
CA SER A 38 6.51 -16.39 1.30
C SER A 38 5.84 -17.74 1.02
N GLY A 39 6.41 -18.48 0.08
CA GLY A 39 5.88 -19.75 -0.38
C GLY A 39 5.17 -19.60 -1.71
N GLU A 40 4.57 -20.69 -2.19
CA GLU A 40 3.93 -20.71 -3.51
C GLU A 40 2.50 -21.24 -3.45
N GLY A 41 1.71 -20.80 -4.43
CA GLY A 41 0.41 -21.38 -4.70
C GLY A 41 -0.67 -20.98 -3.70
N PHE A 42 -1.51 -21.95 -3.34
CA PHE A 42 -2.78 -21.70 -2.67
C PHE A 42 -2.63 -21.18 -1.23
N ALA A 43 -1.62 -21.65 -0.49
CA ALA A 43 -1.43 -21.29 0.91
C ALA A 43 -1.03 -19.81 1.06
N ALA A 44 -0.02 -19.35 0.30
CA ALA A 44 0.41 -17.96 0.27
C ALA A 44 -0.74 -17.03 -0.16
N GLY A 45 -1.47 -17.42 -1.21
CA GLY A 45 -2.63 -16.64 -1.69
C GLY A 45 -3.77 -16.57 -0.69
N THR A 46 -4.02 -17.65 0.07
CA THR A 46 -5.03 -17.67 1.13
C THR A 46 -4.64 -16.76 2.29
N ALA A 47 -3.37 -16.78 2.71
CA ALA A 47 -2.87 -15.89 3.76
C ALA A 47 -3.00 -14.42 3.32
N ALA A 48 -2.50 -14.09 2.13
CA ALA A 48 -2.60 -12.76 1.52
C ALA A 48 -4.06 -12.26 1.44
N TYR A 49 -4.97 -13.11 0.97
CA TYR A 49 -6.39 -12.78 0.89
C TYR A 49 -7.02 -12.58 2.27
N SER A 50 -6.69 -13.44 3.25
CA SER A 50 -7.25 -13.37 4.60
C SER A 50 -6.83 -12.09 5.31
N VAL A 51 -5.54 -11.75 5.28
CA VAL A 51 -5.01 -10.49 5.82
C VAL A 51 -5.74 -9.30 5.21
N ARG A 52 -5.80 -9.26 3.88
CA ARG A 52 -6.48 -8.17 3.18
C ARG A 52 -7.94 -8.05 3.60
N HIS A 53 -8.66 -9.16 3.66
CA HIS A 53 -10.06 -9.17 4.03
C HIS A 53 -10.28 -8.70 5.47
N PHE A 54 -9.44 -9.12 6.42
CA PHE A 54 -9.55 -8.69 7.81
C PHE A 54 -9.30 -7.19 7.98
N ILE A 55 -8.29 -6.64 7.31
CA ILE A 55 -8.02 -5.20 7.31
C ILE A 55 -9.23 -4.43 6.75
N GLU A 56 -9.74 -4.84 5.58
CA GLU A 56 -10.92 -4.21 4.97
C GLU A 56 -12.16 -4.27 5.87
N MET A 57 -12.36 -5.37 6.59
CA MET A 57 -13.46 -5.55 7.54
C MET A 57 -13.34 -4.62 8.74
N ILE A 58 -12.15 -4.48 9.30
CA ILE A 58 -11.89 -3.61 10.47
C ILE A 58 -12.14 -2.16 10.09
N ILE A 59 -11.65 -1.70 8.94
CA ILE A 59 -11.91 -0.35 8.41
C ILE A 59 -13.42 -0.10 8.26
N LYS A 60 -14.19 -1.10 7.81
CA LYS A 60 -15.64 -0.95 7.61
C LYS A 60 -16.44 -0.93 8.91
N ARG A 61 -16.04 -1.71 9.91
CA ARG A 61 -16.82 -1.96 11.13
C ARG A 61 -16.49 -1.00 12.26
N ASP A 62 -15.22 -0.65 12.41
CA ASP A 62 -14.77 0.25 13.44
C ASP A 62 -14.46 1.60 12.78
N ARG A 63 -15.32 2.59 13.00
CA ARG A 63 -15.05 3.98 12.57
C ARG A 63 -14.38 4.80 13.67
N THR A 64 -14.25 4.23 14.86
CA THR A 64 -13.56 4.83 16.01
C THR A 64 -12.09 4.43 16.07
N LEU A 65 -11.54 4.03 14.92
CA LEU A 65 -10.19 3.52 14.82
C LEU A 65 -9.23 4.47 15.48
N ARG A 66 -8.42 3.82 16.34
CA ARG A 66 -7.39 4.35 17.22
C ARG A 66 -6.49 5.36 16.51
N ASP A 67 -5.67 6.03 17.30
CA ASP A 67 -4.57 6.83 16.76
C ASP A 67 -3.80 6.06 15.67
N THR A 68 -3.21 6.82 14.75
CA THR A 68 -2.64 6.30 13.51
C THR A 68 -1.52 5.29 13.73
N GLU A 69 -0.73 5.45 14.79
CA GLU A 69 0.31 4.48 15.15
C GLU A 69 -0.30 3.15 15.61
N SER A 70 -1.26 3.20 16.53
CA SER A 70 -1.99 2.01 17.00
C SER A 70 -2.69 1.26 15.86
N PHE A 71 -3.24 1.96 14.87
CA PHE A 71 -3.85 1.30 13.71
C PHE A 71 -2.81 0.57 12.86
N LEU A 72 -1.65 1.17 12.62
CA LEU A 72 -0.57 0.51 11.90
C LEU A 72 -0.06 -0.72 12.65
N THR A 73 0.10 -0.63 13.97
CA THR A 73 0.43 -1.80 14.80
C THR A 73 -0.62 -2.89 14.68
N LEU A 74 -1.92 -2.55 14.70
CA LEU A 74 -2.99 -3.53 14.47
C LEU A 74 -2.88 -4.21 13.08
N VAL A 75 -2.56 -3.45 12.02
CA VAL A 75 -2.34 -4.02 10.69
C VAL A 75 -1.17 -5.02 10.70
N TYR A 76 -0.09 -4.70 11.39
CA TYR A 76 1.04 -5.61 11.59
C TYR A 76 0.61 -6.88 12.35
N ASP A 77 -0.09 -6.73 13.46
CA ASP A 77 -0.54 -7.84 14.31
C ASP A 77 -1.46 -8.81 13.53
N LEU A 78 -2.38 -8.29 12.72
CA LEU A 78 -3.23 -9.11 11.85
C LEU A 78 -2.42 -9.90 10.80
N CYS A 79 -1.35 -9.30 10.27
CA CYS A 79 -0.45 -10.01 9.37
C CYS A 79 0.31 -11.11 10.12
N ALA A 80 0.74 -10.86 11.34
CA ALA A 80 1.41 -11.84 12.19
C ALA A 80 0.49 -13.02 12.53
N GLU A 81 -0.73 -12.76 12.99
CA GLU A 81 -1.73 -13.79 13.30
C GLU A 81 -2.08 -14.64 12.07
N ALA A 82 -2.26 -14.01 10.90
CA ALA A 82 -2.54 -14.72 9.66
C ALA A 82 -1.35 -15.59 9.21
N THR A 83 -0.12 -15.10 9.41
CA THR A 83 1.10 -15.85 9.09
C THR A 83 1.25 -17.08 9.98
N GLU A 84 1.00 -16.93 11.28
CA GLU A 84 1.04 -18.04 12.24
C GLU A 84 -0.05 -19.08 11.94
N GLY A 85 -1.30 -18.63 11.75
CA GLY A 85 -2.46 -19.51 11.59
C GLY A 85 -2.55 -20.22 10.24
N VAL A 86 -2.19 -19.56 9.13
CA VAL A 86 -2.36 -20.13 7.78
C VAL A 86 -1.15 -20.95 7.34
N LEU A 87 0.05 -20.67 7.88
CA LEU A 87 1.31 -21.19 7.33
C LEU A 87 2.13 -22.03 8.33
N LEU A 88 1.51 -22.44 9.44
CA LEU A 88 2.07 -23.35 10.46
C LEU A 88 3.49 -22.96 10.93
N GLY A 89 3.77 -21.65 11.01
CA GLY A 89 5.08 -21.13 11.43
C GLY A 89 6.24 -21.38 10.45
N SER A 90 5.97 -21.84 9.23
CA SER A 90 7.00 -22.16 8.22
C SER A 90 7.16 -21.10 7.13
N ALA A 91 6.34 -20.05 7.17
CA ALA A 91 6.33 -18.97 6.20
C ALA A 91 6.43 -17.62 6.90
N HIS A 92 6.69 -16.60 6.09
CA HIS A 92 6.85 -15.24 6.51
C HIS A 92 6.14 -14.28 5.56
N VAL A 93 5.82 -13.09 6.05
CA VAL A 93 5.21 -12.03 5.24
C VAL A 93 6.10 -10.81 5.30
N SER A 94 6.55 -10.35 4.13
CA SER A 94 7.10 -9.01 4.02
C SER A 94 5.95 -8.01 3.93
N LEU A 95 6.01 -6.91 4.67
CA LEU A 95 4.92 -5.92 4.74
C LEU A 95 5.47 -4.50 4.72
N PHE A 96 4.89 -3.66 3.88
CA PHE A 96 4.88 -2.21 4.08
C PHE A 96 3.45 -1.76 4.34
N ALA A 97 3.25 -0.97 5.40
CA ALA A 97 1.97 -0.33 5.69
C ALA A 97 2.21 1.13 6.05
N GLY A 98 1.39 2.01 5.49
CA GLY A 98 1.45 3.44 5.77
C GLY A 98 0.07 4.06 5.82
N ILE A 99 -0.10 5.03 6.71
CA ILE A 99 -1.26 5.90 6.77
C ILE A 99 -0.85 7.31 6.36
N ILE A 100 -1.53 7.82 5.35
CA ILE A 100 -1.42 9.20 4.93
C ILE A 100 -2.46 10.01 5.71
N GLU A 101 -2.00 10.96 6.51
CA GLU A 101 -2.80 11.99 7.17
C GLU A 101 -2.91 13.21 6.25
N ILE A 102 -4.10 13.44 5.71
CA ILE A 102 -4.34 14.45 4.66
C ILE A 102 -4.20 15.86 5.23
N GLN A 103 -4.86 16.18 6.35
CA GLN A 103 -4.80 17.51 6.95
C GLN A 103 -3.40 17.88 7.43
N GLU A 104 -2.72 16.94 8.10
CA GLU A 104 -1.38 17.15 8.66
C GLU A 104 -0.25 17.07 7.62
N GLN A 105 -0.57 16.60 6.42
CA GLN A 105 0.38 16.30 5.36
C GLN A 105 1.54 15.43 5.84
N LYS A 106 1.20 14.29 6.45
CA LYS A 106 2.18 13.35 7.00
C LYS A 106 1.90 11.94 6.55
N LEU A 107 2.95 11.14 6.43
CA LEU A 107 2.89 9.69 6.29
C LEU A 107 3.44 9.07 7.56
N CYS A 108 2.62 8.31 8.26
CA CYS A 108 3.08 7.35 9.26
C CYS A 108 3.26 6.00 8.58
N PHE A 109 4.36 5.30 8.77
CA PHE A 109 4.57 4.00 8.14
C PHE A 109 5.35 3.02 9.01
N LEU A 110 5.17 1.74 8.73
CA LEU A 110 6.04 0.66 9.17
C LEU A 110 6.47 -0.17 7.96
N ASN A 111 7.64 -0.80 8.09
CA ASN A 111 8.16 -1.71 7.08
C ASN A 111 8.77 -2.92 7.80
N ALA A 112 8.22 -4.10 7.54
CA ALA A 112 8.66 -5.39 8.07
C ALA A 112 9.20 -6.22 6.91
N GLY A 113 10.47 -6.01 6.58
CA GLY A 113 11.19 -6.76 5.56
C GLY A 113 10.74 -6.57 4.11
N TYR A 114 9.85 -5.61 3.82
CA TYR A 114 9.40 -5.34 2.46
C TYR A 114 10.41 -4.47 1.70
N PRO A 115 10.65 -4.76 0.40
CA PRO A 115 11.40 -3.87 -0.50
C PRO A 115 11.06 -2.40 -0.28
N SER A 116 12.06 -1.61 0.13
CA SER A 116 11.80 -0.28 0.69
C SER A 116 11.15 0.65 -0.33
N PRO A 117 9.92 1.13 -0.07
CA PRO A 117 9.26 2.10 -0.93
C PRO A 117 10.08 3.35 -1.16
N VAL A 118 9.80 4.04 -2.26
CA VAL A 118 10.42 5.32 -2.57
C VAL A 118 9.38 6.42 -2.45
N LEU A 119 9.63 7.36 -1.54
CA LEU A 119 8.86 8.60 -1.42
C LEU A 119 9.57 9.71 -2.20
N LYS A 120 8.97 10.17 -3.29
CA LYS A 120 9.41 11.35 -4.04
C LYS A 120 8.74 12.60 -3.44
N LEU A 121 9.52 13.58 -3.02
CA LEU A 121 9.07 14.87 -2.47
C LEU A 121 9.31 15.97 -3.52
N GLY A 122 8.26 16.43 -4.21
CA GLY A 122 8.34 17.63 -5.07
C GLY A 122 9.35 17.56 -6.21
N GLY A 123 9.54 16.37 -6.79
CA GLY A 123 10.30 16.16 -8.03
C GLY A 123 11.84 16.24 -7.93
N LYS A 124 12.43 16.56 -6.77
CA LYS A 124 13.91 16.68 -6.65
C LYS A 124 14.54 15.82 -5.55
N LYS A 125 13.77 15.37 -4.56
CA LYS A 125 14.27 14.57 -3.45
C LYS A 125 13.50 13.25 -3.38
N SER A 126 14.21 12.13 -3.39
CA SER A 126 13.66 10.83 -3.07
C SER A 126 14.16 10.39 -1.70
N ILE A 127 13.31 9.68 -0.96
CA ILE A 127 13.64 9.05 0.31
C ILE A 127 13.22 7.59 0.22
N SER A 128 14.13 6.67 0.51
CA SER A 128 13.77 5.27 0.70
C SER A 128 13.14 5.10 2.08
N LEU A 129 11.93 4.56 2.14
CA LEU A 129 11.20 4.24 3.37
C LEU A 129 11.67 2.87 3.90
N PHE A 130 12.95 2.83 4.24
CA PHE A 130 13.63 1.66 4.77
C PHE A 130 13.36 1.50 6.27
N SER A 131 13.21 0.27 6.73
CA SER A 131 13.27 -0.08 8.14
C SER A 131 14.07 -1.37 8.34
N PHE A 132 14.87 -1.45 9.41
CA PHE A 132 15.73 -2.59 9.73
C PHE A 132 14.96 -3.70 10.47
N PHE A 133 13.85 -4.15 9.90
CA PHE A 133 13.06 -5.24 10.48
C PHE A 133 12.98 -6.41 9.51
N ASP A 134 13.08 -7.61 10.07
CA ASP A 134 12.86 -8.84 9.32
C ASP A 134 11.39 -8.95 8.90
N PRO A 135 11.11 -9.73 7.84
CA PRO A 135 9.75 -10.15 7.54
C PRO A 135 9.05 -10.75 8.76
N ILE A 136 7.75 -10.53 8.84
CA ILE A 136 6.88 -11.08 9.87
C ILE A 136 7.01 -12.60 9.86
N GLY A 137 7.33 -13.20 11.00
CA GLY A 137 7.56 -14.65 11.14
C GLY A 137 9.02 -15.12 10.98
N LEU A 138 9.97 -14.25 10.62
CA LEU A 138 11.41 -14.59 10.59
C LEU A 138 12.24 -13.96 11.72
N GLY A 139 11.80 -12.82 12.25
CA GLY A 139 12.56 -12.00 13.21
C GLY A 139 12.26 -12.25 14.68
N THR A 140 12.93 -11.49 15.55
CA THR A 140 12.60 -11.40 16.98
C THR A 140 11.21 -10.83 17.18
N GLU A 141 10.51 -11.20 18.26
CA GLU A 141 9.12 -10.81 18.60
C GLU A 141 8.85 -9.28 18.77
N SER A 142 9.77 -8.42 18.34
CA SER A 142 9.63 -6.96 18.43
C SER A 142 8.98 -6.38 17.19
N HIS A 143 7.89 -5.63 17.38
CA HIS A 143 7.18 -4.95 16.31
C HIS A 143 7.98 -3.75 15.78
N PRO A 144 7.98 -3.48 14.46
CA PRO A 144 8.49 -2.23 13.93
C PRO A 144 7.71 -1.06 14.52
N LEU A 145 8.43 -0.08 15.06
CA LEU A 145 7.82 1.16 15.52
C LEU A 145 7.37 1.99 14.31
N PRO A 146 6.17 2.61 14.35
CA PRO A 146 5.75 3.51 13.29
C PRO A 146 6.69 4.72 13.16
N HIS A 147 6.95 5.13 11.91
CA HIS A 147 7.81 6.23 11.55
C HIS A 147 7.03 7.32 10.83
N TRP A 148 7.26 8.57 11.21
CA TRP A 148 6.61 9.72 10.60
C TRP A 148 7.54 10.44 9.61
N VAL A 149 6.99 10.80 8.45
CA VAL A 149 7.63 11.67 7.48
C VAL A 149 6.65 12.74 7.00
N ASN A 150 7.14 13.97 6.90
CA ASN A 150 6.35 15.07 6.35
C ASN A 150 6.23 14.92 4.82
N LEU A 151 5.01 15.11 4.34
CA LEU A 151 4.67 15.16 2.93
C LEU A 151 4.56 16.62 2.47
N THR A 152 4.71 16.80 1.18
CA THR A 152 4.37 18.03 0.46
C THR A 152 3.22 17.75 -0.52
N PRO A 153 2.48 18.78 -0.99
CA PRO A 153 1.43 18.59 -2.00
C PRO A 153 1.87 17.87 -3.28
N GLN A 154 3.17 17.91 -3.60
CA GLN A 154 3.75 17.27 -4.77
C GLN A 154 4.41 15.93 -4.44
N SER A 155 4.10 15.37 -3.27
CA SER A 155 4.64 14.08 -2.86
C SER A 155 4.02 12.95 -3.66
N HIS A 156 4.82 11.92 -3.91
CA HIS A 156 4.41 10.76 -4.65
C HIS A 156 5.09 9.54 -4.03
N LEU A 157 4.29 8.61 -3.53
CA LEU A 157 4.78 7.34 -2.97
C LEU A 157 4.76 6.28 -4.07
N VAL A 158 5.89 5.60 -4.25
CA VAL A 158 6.06 4.47 -5.17
C VAL A 158 6.34 3.22 -4.35
N LEU A 159 5.46 2.23 -4.46
CA LEU A 159 5.64 0.89 -3.88
C LEU A 159 6.03 -0.09 -4.99
N CYS A 160 7.03 -0.92 -4.73
CA CYS A 160 7.51 -1.96 -5.66
C CYS A 160 7.66 -3.29 -4.90
N ASN A 161 7.28 -4.41 -5.53
CA ASN A 161 7.45 -5.75 -4.95
C ASN A 161 8.84 -6.37 -5.18
N ILE A 162 9.71 -5.67 -5.92
CA ILE A 162 11.10 -6.05 -6.11
C ILE A 162 11.96 -4.94 -5.54
N GLY A 163 13.01 -5.30 -4.81
CA GLY A 163 13.97 -4.37 -4.22
C GLY A 163 14.52 -3.39 -5.24
N ALA A 164 13.99 -2.17 -5.28
CA ALA A 164 14.57 -1.04 -5.98
C ALA A 164 15.82 -0.56 -5.19
N ARG A 165 16.89 -1.37 -5.19
CA ARG A 165 18.16 -0.98 -4.56
C ARG A 165 18.87 0.02 -5.47
N ASN A 166 18.75 1.30 -5.17
CA ASN A 166 19.53 2.41 -5.77
C ASN A 166 19.48 2.56 -7.30
N THR A 167 18.76 1.72 -8.03
CA THR A 167 18.49 1.89 -9.45
C THR A 167 17.38 2.91 -9.65
N ASP A 168 17.51 3.72 -10.70
CA ASP A 168 16.39 4.54 -11.16
C ASP A 168 15.20 3.61 -11.37
N LEU A 169 14.06 3.91 -10.74
CA LEU A 169 12.82 3.11 -10.84
C LEU A 169 12.36 2.92 -12.29
N ASP A 170 12.88 3.75 -13.19
CA ASP A 170 12.65 3.77 -14.63
C ASP A 170 13.51 2.73 -15.38
N GLU A 171 14.49 2.09 -14.73
CA GLU A 171 15.37 1.05 -15.28
C GLU A 171 15.00 -0.38 -14.83
N LEU A 172 14.02 -0.53 -13.93
CA LEU A 172 13.55 -1.85 -13.50
C LEU A 172 12.72 -2.49 -14.62
N ASP A 173 13.00 -3.76 -14.92
CA ASP A 173 12.22 -4.56 -15.88
C ASP A 173 10.74 -4.59 -15.44
N ASP A 174 9.89 -3.94 -16.23
CA ASP A 174 8.47 -3.76 -15.92
C ASP A 174 7.73 -5.09 -15.80
N SER A 175 8.26 -6.20 -16.34
CA SER A 175 7.53 -7.46 -16.46
C SER A 175 7.16 -8.16 -15.15
N GLU A 176 7.72 -7.74 -14.00
CA GLU A 176 7.49 -8.39 -12.69
C GLU A 176 7.10 -7.41 -11.57
N LEU A 177 6.65 -6.21 -11.93
CA LEU A 177 6.42 -5.15 -10.96
C LEU A 177 4.93 -4.87 -10.72
N VAL A 178 4.56 -4.85 -9.43
CA VAL A 178 3.42 -4.06 -8.96
C VAL A 178 3.98 -2.70 -8.57
N LYS A 179 3.62 -1.68 -9.35
CA LYS A 179 3.93 -0.27 -9.06
C LYS A 179 2.66 0.40 -8.58
N ILE A 180 2.66 0.83 -7.32
CA ILE A 180 1.58 1.63 -6.76
C ILE A 180 2.04 3.06 -6.63
N HIS A 181 1.37 3.93 -7.37
CA HIS A 181 1.59 5.36 -7.37
C HIS A 181 0.50 6.03 -6.54
N VAL A 182 0.88 6.58 -5.39
CA VAL A 182 -0.05 7.34 -4.54
C VAL A 182 0.30 8.82 -4.59
N TYR A 183 -0.68 9.62 -5.01
CA TYR A 183 -0.64 11.08 -5.05
C TYR A 183 -1.51 11.58 -3.89
N PRO A 184 -0.89 11.89 -2.73
CA PRO A 184 -1.64 12.21 -1.51
C PRO A 184 -2.47 13.48 -1.65
N PHE A 185 -2.06 14.39 -2.54
CA PHE A 185 -2.70 15.67 -2.79
C PHE A 185 -2.83 15.89 -4.30
N ASP A 186 -3.97 15.55 -4.90
CA ASP A 186 -4.20 15.82 -6.32
C ASP A 186 -4.54 17.31 -6.53
N SER A 187 -3.57 18.08 -7.04
CA SER A 187 -3.75 19.49 -7.38
C SER A 187 -4.71 19.74 -8.56
N ASN A 188 -5.10 18.69 -9.30
CA ASN A 188 -6.05 18.80 -10.41
C ASN A 188 -7.50 18.50 -10.00
N ALA A 189 -7.75 18.03 -8.77
CA ALA A 189 -9.10 17.71 -8.31
C ALA A 189 -10.04 18.95 -8.24
N GLU A 190 -9.49 20.14 -8.02
CA GLU A 190 -10.26 21.40 -7.97
C GLU A 190 -10.68 21.93 -9.36
N LYS A 191 -10.21 21.33 -10.47
CA LYS A 191 -10.55 21.81 -11.83
C LYS A 191 -11.74 21.10 -12.48
N LYS A 192 -12.35 20.09 -11.85
CA LYS A 192 -13.42 19.28 -12.47
C LYS A 192 -14.85 19.70 -12.15
N ASP A 193 -15.08 20.67 -11.27
CA ASP A 193 -16.45 21.08 -10.88
C ASP A 193 -17.03 22.23 -11.73
N GLY A 194 -16.60 22.35 -12.99
CA GLY A 194 -16.89 23.50 -13.84
C GLY A 194 -17.04 23.22 -15.33
N SER A 195 -17.70 22.13 -15.73
CA SER A 195 -18.38 22.10 -17.04
C SER A 195 -19.48 21.06 -17.09
N SER A 196 -20.71 21.54 -17.25
CA SER A 196 -21.88 20.74 -17.61
C SER A 196 -21.75 20.15 -19.03
N ASP A 197 -22.58 19.13 -19.26
CA ASP A 197 -23.11 18.69 -20.55
C ASP A 197 -22.16 18.02 -21.55
N ARG A 198 -22.34 16.69 -21.67
CA ARG A 198 -22.89 16.01 -22.86
C ARG A 198 -22.65 14.51 -22.75
N ILE A 199 -23.67 13.75 -22.34
CA ILE A 199 -23.78 12.34 -22.73
C ILE A 199 -24.53 12.35 -24.06
N ALA A 200 -23.81 12.11 -25.15
CA ALA A 200 -24.40 11.79 -26.43
C ALA A 200 -24.74 10.30 -26.44
N GLU A 201 -26.04 9.99 -26.47
CA GLU A 201 -26.54 8.72 -26.96
C GLU A 201 -26.29 8.62 -28.47
N SER A 202 -25.66 7.53 -28.91
CA SER A 202 -26.03 6.92 -30.18
C SER A 202 -25.78 5.42 -30.09
N GLN A 203 -26.85 4.66 -29.89
CA GLN A 203 -26.87 3.24 -30.20
C GLN A 203 -26.90 3.07 -31.71
N THR A 204 -26.09 2.12 -32.15
CA THR A 204 -25.90 1.65 -33.51
C THR A 204 -27.14 0.90 -33.99
N ASP A 205 -27.61 1.24 -35.18
CA ASP A 205 -28.49 0.41 -36.00
C ASP A 205 -27.79 -0.93 -36.33
N ALA A 206 -28.53 -2.02 -36.18
CA ALA A 206 -28.27 -3.28 -36.88
C ALA A 206 -29.58 -3.77 -37.48
N ALA A 207 -29.55 -3.88 -38.82
CA ALA A 207 -30.56 -4.53 -39.66
C ALA A 207 -30.54 -6.05 -39.50
#